data_AF-A0A7X9DFN6-F1
#
_entry.id   AF-A0A7X9DFN6-F1
#
_cell.length_a   1.000
_cell.length_b   1.000
_cell.length_c   1.000
_cell.angle_alpha   90.00
_cell.angle_beta   90.00
_cell.angle_gamma   90.00
#
_symmetry.space_group_name_H-M   'P 1'
#
loop_
_entity.id
_entity.type
_entity.pdbx_description
1 polymer ?
#
loop_
_entity_poly.entity_id
_entity_poly.type
_entity_poly.pdbx_seq_one_letter_code
_entity_poly.pdbx_strand_id
1 'polypeptide(L)'
;MKRPVEVSTIELIEILDRYLQTEGAINYAIKIVGYPGVGKSAIVEQVAKKHNYYYIDTRLAFKENVDLGGYPVPDNNLKRMIYFRPRFIPPETVPEGYNGILWFLD
;
A
#
# COMPACT_ATOMS: atom_id res chain seq x y z
N MET A 1 3.55 15.87 -19.28
CA MET A 1 4.10 15.41 -17.99
C MET A 1 3.18 15.93 -16.88
N LYS A 2 2.67 15.09 -15.97
CA LYS A 2 1.90 15.59 -14.81
C LYS A 2 2.84 16.40 -13.91
N ARG A 3 2.46 17.62 -13.56
CA ARG A 3 3.23 18.46 -12.63
C ARG A 3 2.84 18.07 -11.19
N PRO A 4 3.81 17.83 -10.30
CA PRO A 4 3.50 17.64 -8.89
C PRO A 4 2.86 18.91 -8.31
N VAL A 5 1.94 18.75 -7.38
CA VAL A 5 1.40 19.84 -6.57
C VAL A 5 2.27 19.94 -5.33
N GLU A 6 2.86 21.10 -5.08
CA GLU A 6 3.61 21.35 -3.85
C GLU A 6 2.63 21.46 -2.69
N VAL A 7 2.93 20.73 -1.62
CA VAL A 7 2.11 20.67 -0.41
C VAL A 7 3.02 20.67 0.82
N SER A 8 2.56 21.32 1.87
CA SER A 8 3.10 21.22 3.22
C SER A 8 2.80 19.85 3.84
N THR A 9 3.46 19.56 4.96
CA THR A 9 3.18 18.37 5.79
C THR A 9 1.71 18.33 6.25
N ILE A 10 1.14 19.48 6.61
CA ILE A 10 -0.24 19.59 7.09
C ILE A 10 -1.20 19.28 5.95
N GLU A 11 -0.98 19.86 4.77
CA GLU A 11 -1.80 19.59 3.59
C GLU A 11 -1.70 18.13 3.15
N LEU A 12 -0.53 17.48 3.26
CA LEU A 12 -0.40 16.05 3.00
C LEU A 12 -1.28 15.22 3.94
N ILE A 13 -1.31 15.53 5.23
CA ILE A 13 -2.18 14.86 6.20
C ILE A 13 -3.65 15.05 5.82
N GLU A 14 -4.07 16.28 5.52
CA GLU A 14 -5.44 16.58 5.13
C GLU A 14 -5.86 15.86 3.85
N ILE A 15 -4.96 15.78 2.87
CA ILE A 15 -5.19 15.06 1.61
C ILE A 15 -5.42 13.58 1.92
N LEU A 16 -4.53 12.95 2.68
CA LEU A 16 -4.65 11.54 3.04
C LEU A 16 -5.91 11.26 3.86
N ASP A 17 -6.24 12.12 4.84
CA ASP A 17 -7.48 12.04 5.63
C ASP A 17 -8.71 12.00 4.69
N ARG A 18 -8.80 12.93 3.72
CA ARG A 18 -9.93 12.97 2.78
C ARG A 18 -10.03 11.71 1.93
N TYR A 19 -8.91 11.18 1.46
CA TYR A 19 -8.92 9.95 0.65
C TYR A 19 -9.39 8.73 1.45
N LEU A 20 -8.99 8.62 2.73
CA LEU A 20 -9.42 7.49 3.57
C LEU A 20 -10.88 7.64 4.04
N GLN A 21 -11.39 8.85 4.17
CA GLN A 21 -12.77 9.11 4.63
C GLN A 21 -13.81 9.14 3.50
N THR A 22 -13.42 8.97 2.24
CA THR A 22 -14.35 9.06 1.11
C THR A 22 -15.33 7.88 1.14
N GLU A 23 -16.63 8.16 1.10
CA GLU A 23 -17.67 7.14 1.00
C GLU A 23 -17.66 6.51 -0.40
N GLY A 24 -17.02 5.35 -0.52
CA GLY A 24 -16.99 4.55 -1.75
C GLY A 24 -15.87 3.53 -1.78
N ALA A 25 -16.10 2.38 -2.42
CA ALA A 25 -15.07 1.36 -2.65
C ALA A 25 -14.13 1.78 -3.80
N ILE A 26 -13.46 2.91 -3.67
CA ILE A 26 -12.54 3.44 -4.68
C ILE A 26 -11.10 3.20 -4.23
N ASN A 27 -10.33 2.55 -5.10
CA ASN A 27 -8.89 2.36 -4.89
C ASN A 27 -8.12 3.54 -5.47
N TYR A 28 -7.45 4.31 -4.60
CA TYR A 28 -6.61 5.44 -5.01
C TYR A 28 -5.13 5.08 -5.00
N ALA A 29 -4.40 5.51 -6.03
CA ALA A 29 -2.95 5.46 -6.07
C ALA A 29 -2.38 6.89 -5.99
N ILE A 30 -1.73 7.21 -4.87
CA ILE A 30 -1.16 8.53 -4.61
C ILE A 30 0.36 8.40 -4.64
N LYS A 31 1.02 9.21 -5.48
CA LYS A 31 2.48 9.31 -5.52
C LYS A 31 2.93 10.53 -4.71
N ILE A 32 3.64 10.28 -3.62
CA ILE A 32 4.22 11.32 -2.76
C ILE A 32 5.70 11.48 -3.15
N VAL A 33 6.13 12.69 -3.49
CA VAL A 33 7.52 13.00 -3.87
C VAL A 33 8.07 14.03 -2.91
N GLY A 34 9.29 13.83 -2.43
CA GLY A 34 9.99 14.77 -1.55
C GLY A 34 11.32 14.20 -1.10
N TYR A 35 12.18 15.04 -0.52
CA TYR A 35 13.52 14.64 -0.09
C TYR A 35 13.50 13.41 0.85
N PRO A 36 14.54 12.56 0.83
CA PRO A 36 14.71 11.52 1.84
C PRO A 36 14.72 12.11 3.25
N GLY A 37 14.17 11.39 4.23
CA GLY A 37 14.19 11.80 5.64
C GLY A 37 13.16 12.86 6.08
N VAL A 38 12.35 13.42 5.18
CA VAL A 38 11.32 14.44 5.54
C VAL A 38 10.09 13.88 6.26
N GLY A 39 10.08 12.59 6.63
CA GLY A 39 9.00 11.98 7.41
C GLY A 39 7.78 11.48 6.61
N LYS A 40 7.87 11.35 5.28
CA LYS A 40 6.75 10.89 4.42
C LYS A 40 6.11 9.59 4.92
N SER A 41 6.91 8.54 5.13
CA SER A 41 6.42 7.23 5.57
C SER A 41 5.79 7.29 6.96
N ALA A 42 6.38 8.10 7.86
CA ALA A 42 5.83 8.31 9.21
C ALA A 42 4.46 8.99 9.18
N ILE A 43 4.26 9.98 8.29
CA ILE A 43 2.97 10.64 8.09
C ILE A 43 1.92 9.64 7.59
N VAL A 44 2.26 8.82 6.59
CA VAL A 44 1.33 7.82 6.03
C VAL A 44 0.94 6.79 7.09
N GLU A 45 1.90 6.27 7.86
CA GLU A 45 1.64 5.34 8.95
C GLU A 45 0.76 5.96 10.05
N GLN A 46 1.02 7.21 10.42
CA GLN A 46 0.22 7.94 11.41
C GLN A 46 -1.24 8.08 10.95
N VAL A 47 -1.47 8.48 9.70
CA VAL A 47 -2.83 8.62 9.15
C VAL A 47 -3.53 7.26 9.06
N ALA A 48 -2.82 6.20 8.66
CA ALA A 48 -3.38 4.84 8.65
C ALA A 48 -3.87 4.40 10.04
N LYS A 49 -3.04 4.62 11.08
CA LYS A 49 -3.40 4.30 12.47
C LYS A 49 -4.58 5.13 12.96
N LYS A 50 -4.60 6.43 12.67
CA LYS A 50 -5.68 7.35 13.04
C LYS A 50 -7.05 6.87 12.53
N HIS A 51 -7.12 6.33 11.32
CA HIS A 51 -8.37 5.85 10.71
C HIS A 51 -8.61 4.34 10.85
N ASN A 52 -7.76 3.64 11.61
CA ASN A 52 -7.84 2.18 11.80
C ASN A 52 -7.81 1.41 10.46
N TYR A 53 -6.85 1.74 9.59
CA TYR A 53 -6.56 1.02 8.35
C TYR A 53 -5.47 -0.02 8.57
N TYR A 54 -5.59 -1.17 7.89
CA TYR A 54 -4.56 -2.18 7.86
C TYR A 54 -3.37 -1.68 7.04
N TYR A 55 -2.36 -1.18 7.75
CA TYR A 55 -1.18 -0.57 7.15
C TYR A 55 -0.15 -1.64 6.74
N ILE A 56 0.21 -1.64 5.45
CA ILE A 56 1.23 -2.53 4.90
C ILE A 56 2.33 -1.65 4.29
N ASP A 57 3.52 -1.69 4.89
CA ASP A 57 4.72 -1.05 4.33
C ASP A 57 5.49 -2.09 3.50
N THR A 58 5.56 -1.87 2.18
CA THR A 58 6.32 -2.69 1.25
C THR A 58 7.47 -1.89 0.66
N ARG A 59 8.68 -2.30 1.00
CA ARG A 59 9.90 -1.77 0.41
C ARG A 59 10.14 -2.42 -0.95
N LEU A 60 9.61 -1.82 -2.01
CA LEU A 60 9.72 -2.26 -3.38
C LEU A 60 11.17 -2.30 -3.86
N ALA A 61 12.03 -1.42 -3.34
CA ALA A 61 13.45 -1.41 -3.68
C ALA A 61 14.18 -2.74 -3.38
N PHE A 62 13.63 -3.59 -2.50
CA PHE A 62 14.15 -4.92 -2.19
C PHE A 62 13.37 -6.05 -2.88
N LYS A 63 12.60 -5.75 -3.92
CA LYS A 63 11.77 -6.72 -4.65
C LYS A 63 12.20 -6.80 -6.10
N GLU A 64 12.40 -8.02 -6.55
CA GLU A 64 12.61 -8.33 -7.97
C GLU A 64 11.26 -8.48 -8.69
N ASN A 65 11.26 -8.35 -10.02
CA ASN A 65 10.04 -8.55 -10.81
C ASN A 65 9.41 -9.93 -10.60
N VAL A 66 10.24 -10.95 -10.36
CA VAL A 66 9.77 -12.32 -10.06
C VAL A 66 9.04 -12.40 -8.72
N ASP A 67 9.40 -11.57 -7.74
CA ASP A 67 8.76 -11.56 -6.42
C ASP A 67 7.31 -11.07 -6.50
N LEU A 68 6.96 -10.25 -7.50
CA LEU A 68 5.59 -9.81 -7.74
C LEU A 68 4.71 -10.93 -8.32
N GLY A 69 5.30 -11.83 -9.10
CA GLY A 69 4.60 -12.93 -9.78
C GLY A 69 4.19 -14.08 -8.86
N GLY A 70 4.77 -14.16 -7.67
CA GLY A 70 4.50 -15.23 -6.70
C GLY A 70 5.58 -16.29 -6.65
N TYR A 71 5.59 -17.06 -5.55
CA TYR A 71 6.53 -18.16 -5.38
C TYR A 71 5.98 -19.43 -6.04
N PRO A 72 6.73 -20.08 -6.95
CA PRO A 72 6.27 -21.29 -7.61
C PRO A 72 6.26 -22.46 -6.63
N VAL A 73 5.12 -23.11 -6.47
CA VAL A 73 4.94 -24.29 -5.61
C VAL A 73 4.30 -25.43 -6.40
N PRO A 74 4.67 -26.69 -6.11
CA PRO A 74 4.05 -27.83 -6.77
C PRO A 74 2.64 -28.08 -6.23
N ASP A 75 1.67 -28.19 -7.15
CA ASP A 75 0.37 -28.78 -6.86
C ASP A 75 0.40 -30.28 -7.16
N ASN A 76 0.50 -31.07 -6.10
CA ASN A 76 0.63 -32.53 -6.19
C ASN A 76 -0.61 -33.24 -6.74
N ASN A 77 -1.79 -32.62 -6.64
CA ASN A 77 -3.05 -33.16 -7.14
C ASN A 77 -3.16 -32.94 -8.65
N LEU A 78 -2.80 -31.73 -9.10
CA LEU A 78 -2.91 -31.32 -10.49
C LEU A 78 -1.65 -31.62 -11.32
N LYS A 79 -0.60 -32.14 -10.67
CA LYS A 79 0.71 -32.46 -11.28
C LYS A 79 1.29 -31.30 -12.10
N ARG A 80 1.15 -30.07 -11.57
CA ARG A 80 1.60 -28.82 -12.21
C ARG A 80 2.15 -27.83 -11.18
N MET A 81 2.85 -26.81 -11.65
CA MET A 81 3.25 -25.68 -10.82
C MET A 81 2.11 -24.66 -10.72
N ILE A 82 1.91 -24.12 -9.52
CA ILE A 82 1.06 -22.95 -9.26
C ILE A 82 1.89 -21.86 -8.60
N TYR A 83 1.41 -20.62 -8.64
CA TYR A 83 2.10 -19.47 -8.06
C TYR A 83 1.32 -18.98 -6.85
N PHE A 84 1.95 -19.02 -5.68
CA PHE A 84 1.35 -18.48 -4.46
C PHE A 84 1.51 -16.97 -4.42
N ARG A 85 0.42 -16.28 -4.10
CA ARG A 85 0.39 -14.82 -3.92
C ARG A 85 1.40 -14.43 -2.83
N PRO A 86 2.33 -13.49 -3.11
CA PRO A 86 3.28 -13.03 -2.10
C PRO A 86 2.60 -12.38 -0.91
N ARG A 87 3.13 -12.62 0.29
CA ARG A 87 2.56 -12.09 1.55
C ARG A 87 2.56 -10.56 1.64
N PHE A 88 3.44 -9.88 0.92
CA PHE A 88 3.51 -8.40 0.94
C PHE A 88 2.43 -7.75 0.07
N ILE A 89 1.78 -8.50 -0.83
CA ILE A 89 0.62 -8.01 -1.57
C ILE A 89 -0.58 -8.01 -0.61
N PRO A 90 -1.37 -6.92 -0.56
CA PRO A 90 -2.58 -6.85 0.25
C PRO A 90 -3.49 -8.09 0.12
N PRO A 91 -4.15 -8.52 1.21
CA PRO A 91 -5.19 -9.54 1.11
C PRO A 91 -6.34 -9.06 0.21
N GLU A 92 -7.12 -10.01 -0.31
CA GLU A 92 -8.26 -9.71 -1.19
C GLU A 92 -9.39 -9.00 -0.45
N THR A 93 -9.50 -9.22 0.84
CA THR A 93 -10.51 -8.62 1.72
C THR A 93 -9.85 -7.84 2.83
N VAL A 94 -10.50 -6.77 3.28
CA VAL A 94 -10.09 -6.03 4.46
C VAL A 94 -10.12 -6.97 5.66
N PRO A 95 -9.02 -7.09 6.44
CA PRO A 95 -9.02 -7.92 7.63
C PRO A 95 -10.05 -7.45 8.66
N GLU A 96 -10.59 -8.39 9.44
CA GLU A 96 -11.57 -8.08 10.49
C GLU A 96 -11.04 -7.01 11.45
N GLY A 97 -11.92 -6.07 11.81
CA GLY A 97 -11.61 -4.98 12.72
C GLY A 97 -10.89 -3.78 12.10
N TYR A 98 -10.61 -3.79 10.79
CA TYR A 98 -10.05 -2.63 10.07
C TYR A 98 -11.08 -1.98 9.14
N ASN A 99 -10.93 -0.68 8.92
CA ASN A 99 -11.81 0.11 8.05
C ASN A 99 -11.40 0.04 6.55
N GLY A 100 -10.19 -0.44 6.27
CA GLY A 100 -9.66 -0.58 4.93
C GLY A 100 -8.20 -1.04 4.93
N ILE A 101 -7.58 -1.10 3.76
CA ILE A 101 -6.15 -1.43 3.61
C ILE A 101 -5.43 -0.20 3.06
N LEU A 102 -4.33 0.20 3.70
CA LEU A 102 -3.41 1.19 3.16
C LEU A 102 -2.09 0.48 2.83
N TRP A 103 -1.83 0.34 1.52
CA TRP A 103 -0.60 -0.27 1.01
C TRP A 103 0.41 0.82 0.62
N PHE A 104 1.41 1.02 1.46
CA PHE A 104 2.50 1.95 1.19
C PHE A 104 3.65 1.23 0.47
N LEU A 105 4.13 1.86 -0.61
CA LEU A 105 5.14 1.33 -1.51
C LEU A 105 6.35 2.27 -1.49
N ASP A 106 7.42 1.87 -0.80
CA ASP A 106 8.68 2.62 -0.67
C ASP A 106 9.79 2.06 -1.58
#